data_AF-A0AAU9CLJ8-F1
#
_entry.id   AF-A0AAU9CLJ8-F1
#
_cell.length_a   1.000
_cell.length_b   1.000
_cell.length_c   1.000
_cell.angle_alpha   90.00
_cell.angle_beta   90.00
_cell.angle_gamma   90.00
#
_symmetry.space_group_name_H-M   'P 1'
#
loop_
_entity.id
_entity.type
_entity.pdbx_description
1 polymer ?
#
loop_
_entity_poly.entity_id
_entity_poly.type
_entity_poly.pdbx_seq_one_letter_code
_entity_poly.pdbx_strand_id
1 'polypeptide(L)'
;MADRRAENALKTLHEVVWYSLDFGHGAEYPAIRDDLAGMDMDEPQAERLRRLDELAIDYILTADLDDIWPGLLEDHPDRPIERWWWHLGAIRRGRYPIETLPEHLQRAIREASA
;
A
#
# COMPACT_ATOMS: atom_id res chain seq x y z
N MET A 1 -4.58 -3.69 25.06
CA MET A 1 -5.51 -4.68 24.47
C MET A 1 -5.54 -4.37 22.99
N ALA A 2 -5.10 -5.28 22.13
CA ALA A 2 -5.07 -5.06 20.69
C ALA A 2 -6.47 -4.73 20.17
N ASP A 3 -6.59 -3.72 19.30
CA ASP A 3 -7.88 -3.35 18.71
C ASP A 3 -8.32 -4.45 17.75
N ARG A 4 -9.46 -5.08 18.06
CA ARG A 4 -10.05 -6.14 17.23
C ARG A 4 -10.47 -5.63 15.85
N ARG A 5 -10.70 -4.32 15.70
CA ARG A 5 -10.95 -3.68 14.40
C ARG A 5 -9.68 -3.62 13.56
N ALA A 6 -8.56 -3.24 14.16
CA ALA A 6 -7.26 -3.23 13.48
C ALA A 6 -6.89 -4.63 13.00
N GLU A 7 -7.10 -5.67 13.82
CA GLU A 7 -6.82 -7.04 13.40
C GLU A 7 -7.66 -7.48 12.20
N ASN A 8 -8.96 -7.16 12.19
CA ASN A 8 -9.83 -7.48 11.06
C ASN A 8 -9.42 -6.71 9.79
N ALA A 9 -9.12 -5.42 9.92
CA ALA A 9 -8.70 -4.59 8.79
C ALA A 9 -7.34 -5.05 8.22
N LEU A 10 -6.39 -5.45 9.07
CA LEU A 10 -5.12 -6.05 8.64
C LEU A 10 -5.31 -7.38 7.94
N LYS A 11 -6.30 -8.18 8.37
CA LYS A 11 -6.66 -9.42 7.68
C LYS A 11 -7.22 -9.11 6.28
N THR A 12 -8.13 -8.16 6.16
CA THR A 12 -8.68 -7.74 4.86
C THR A 12 -7.58 -7.17 3.96
N LEU A 13 -6.70 -6.32 4.50
CA LEU A 13 -5.56 -5.78 3.75
C LEU A 13 -4.66 -6.91 3.26
N HIS A 14 -4.37 -7.90 4.10
CA HIS A 14 -3.60 -9.08 3.71
C HIS A 14 -4.25 -9.81 2.55
N GLU A 15 -5.57 -10.05 2.59
CA GLU A 15 -6.30 -10.73 1.52
C GLU A 15 -6.19 -9.95 0.19
N VAL A 16 -6.32 -8.63 0.22
CA VAL A 16 -6.17 -7.79 -0.98
C VAL A 16 -4.75 -7.83 -1.52
N VAL A 17 -3.74 -7.69 -0.64
CA VAL A 17 -2.34 -7.68 -1.06
C VAL A 17 -1.93 -9.04 -1.65
N TRP A 18 -2.30 -10.14 -1.01
CA TRP A 18 -1.85 -11.48 -1.42
C TRP A 18 -2.67 -12.14 -2.52
N TYR A 19 -3.95 -11.79 -2.65
CA TYR A 19 -4.86 -12.48 -3.57
C TYR A 19 -5.47 -11.58 -4.64
N SER A 20 -5.19 -10.28 -4.63
CA SER A 20 -5.77 -9.35 -5.62
C SER A 20 -4.71 -8.48 -6.28
N LEU A 21 -3.76 -7.91 -5.54
CA LEU A 21 -2.73 -7.04 -6.11
C LEU A 21 -1.82 -7.75 -7.12
N ASP A 22 -1.46 -9.02 -6.88
CA ASP A 22 -0.61 -9.79 -7.80
C ASP A 22 -1.30 -10.10 -9.15
N PHE A 23 -2.64 -10.04 -9.19
CA PHE A 23 -3.46 -10.16 -10.40
C PHE A 23 -3.86 -8.79 -10.99
N GLY A 24 -3.33 -7.68 -10.48
CA GLY A 24 -3.66 -6.34 -10.96
C GLY A 24 -5.03 -5.81 -10.50
N HIS A 25 -5.63 -6.43 -9.49
CA HIS A 25 -6.87 -5.99 -8.83
C HIS A 25 -6.57 -5.32 -7.48
N GLY A 26 -7.59 -4.97 -6.68
CA GLY A 26 -7.40 -4.41 -5.34
C GLY A 26 -7.63 -2.90 -5.22
N ALA A 27 -8.57 -2.34 -5.99
CA ALA A 27 -8.94 -0.91 -5.94
C ALA A 27 -9.44 -0.46 -4.55
N GLU A 28 -9.79 -1.40 -3.68
CA GLU A 28 -10.14 -1.18 -2.28
C GLU A 28 -8.93 -0.93 -1.35
N TYR A 29 -7.71 -1.24 -1.80
CA TYR A 29 -6.48 -1.09 -1.00
C TYR A 29 -6.36 0.30 -0.36
N PRO A 30 -6.53 1.42 -1.10
CA PRO A 30 -6.41 2.76 -0.51
C PRO A 30 -7.44 3.03 0.59
N ALA A 31 -8.66 2.53 0.43
CA ALA A 31 -9.73 2.70 1.42
C ALA A 31 -9.46 1.91 2.70
N ILE A 32 -9.02 0.65 2.58
CA ILE A 32 -8.63 -0.17 3.75
C ILE A 32 -7.45 0.48 4.48
N ARG A 33 -6.50 1.05 3.73
CA ARG A 33 -5.32 1.71 4.30
C ARG A 33 -5.66 3.01 5.02
N ASP A 34 -6.64 3.75 4.51
CA ASP A 34 -7.23 4.94 5.17
C ASP A 34 -7.84 4.58 6.53
N ASP A 35 -8.61 3.48 6.59
CA ASP A 35 -9.20 3.00 7.84
C ASP A 35 -8.10 2.66 8.87
N LEU A 36 -7.07 1.94 8.43
CA LEU A 36 -5.93 1.55 9.27
C LEU A 36 -5.11 2.74 9.77
N ALA A 37 -5.00 3.83 8.99
CA ALA A 37 -4.20 5.00 9.37
C ALA A 37 -4.71 5.71 10.64
N GLY A 38 -5.98 5.52 11.00
CA GLY A 38 -6.59 6.09 12.20
C GLY A 38 -6.70 5.15 13.39
N MET A 39 -6.18 3.92 13.30
CA MET A 39 -6.32 2.89 14.33
C MET A 39 -5.10 2.83 15.24
N ASP A 40 -5.34 2.64 16.54
CA ASP A 40 -4.29 2.31 17.49
C ASP A 40 -3.83 0.86 17.27
N MET A 41 -2.54 0.69 16.99
CA MET A 41 -1.92 -0.61 16.74
C MET A 41 -0.85 -0.88 17.78
N ASP A 42 -0.77 -2.14 18.23
CA ASP A 42 0.41 -2.60 18.94
C ASP A 42 1.58 -2.87 17.97
N GLU A 43 2.77 -3.10 18.53
CA GLU A 43 3.98 -3.30 17.72
C GLU A 43 3.85 -4.47 16.71
N PRO A 44 3.30 -5.64 17.09
CA PRO A 44 3.02 -6.71 16.12
C PRO A 44 2.11 -6.29 14.97
N GLN A 45 1.04 -5.55 15.26
CA GLN A 45 0.11 -5.05 14.24
C GLN A 45 0.76 -4.02 13.32
N ALA A 46 1.51 -3.07 13.87
CA ALA A 46 2.25 -2.08 13.11
C ALA A 46 3.32 -2.73 12.20
N GLU A 47 4.05 -3.73 12.70
CA GLU A 47 5.02 -4.49 11.90
C GLU A 47 4.34 -5.25 10.75
N ARG A 48 3.18 -5.87 11.01
CA ARG A 48 2.41 -6.54 9.97
C ARG A 48 1.95 -5.56 8.88
N LEU A 49 1.51 -4.37 9.27
CA LEU A 49 1.13 -3.32 8.33
C LEU A 49 2.30 -2.90 7.44
N ARG A 50 3.47 -2.63 8.05
CA ARG A 50 4.70 -2.27 7.31
C ARG A 50 5.03 -3.30 6.23
N ARG A 51 4.98 -4.60 6.58
CA ARG A 51 5.25 -5.68 5.62
C ARG A 51 4.21 -5.77 4.50
N LEU A 52 2.94 -5.55 4.82
CA LEU A 52 1.88 -5.54 3.81
C LEU A 52 2.05 -4.34 2.86
N ASP A 53 2.43 -3.17 3.38
CA ASP A 53 2.73 -1.99 2.58
C ASP A 53 3.96 -2.22 1.68
N GLU A 54 5.03 -2.84 2.21
CA GLU A 54 6.21 -3.21 1.42
C GLU A 54 5.84 -4.16 0.26
N LEU A 55 5.07 -5.22 0.55
CA LEU A 55 4.60 -6.17 -0.46
C LEU A 55 3.70 -5.52 -1.50
N ALA A 56 2.79 -4.63 -1.08
CA ALA A 56 1.92 -3.90 -2.00
C ALA A 56 2.76 -3.06 -2.97
N ILE A 57 3.75 -2.33 -2.46
CA ILE A 57 4.65 -1.54 -3.30
C ILE A 57 5.47 -2.44 -4.23
N ASP A 58 5.99 -3.56 -3.75
CA ASP A 58 6.72 -4.52 -4.58
C ASP A 58 5.87 -5.01 -5.75
N TYR A 59 4.62 -5.44 -5.51
CA TYR A 59 3.71 -5.81 -6.58
C TYR A 59 3.41 -4.64 -7.53
N ILE A 60 3.14 -3.45 -7.01
CA ILE A 60 2.87 -2.27 -7.85
C ILE A 60 4.07 -1.90 -8.73
N LEU A 61 5.30 -2.15 -8.30
CA LEU A 61 6.51 -1.82 -9.05
C LEU A 61 6.97 -2.93 -10.00
N THR A 62 6.89 -4.19 -9.57
CA THR A 62 7.48 -5.33 -10.28
C THR A 62 6.49 -6.06 -11.16
N ALA A 63 5.19 -5.90 -10.92
CA ALA A 63 4.20 -6.68 -11.63
C ALA A 63 4.15 -6.23 -13.10
N ASP A 64 4.64 -7.12 -13.96
CA ASP A 64 4.57 -7.09 -15.42
C ASP A 64 3.14 -7.44 -15.86
N LEU A 65 2.22 -6.60 -15.40
CA LEU A 65 0.80 -6.78 -15.57
C LEU A 65 0.39 -5.93 -16.76
N ASP A 66 0.29 -6.59 -17.91
CA ASP A 66 -0.38 -6.03 -19.09
C ASP A 66 -1.85 -5.66 -18.78
N ASP A 67 -2.45 -6.28 -17.75
CA ASP A 67 -3.83 -6.07 -17.29
C ASP A 67 -3.91 -5.61 -15.82
N ILE A 68 -3.33 -4.46 -15.49
CA ILE A 68 -3.68 -3.78 -14.22
C ILE A 68 -5.02 -3.10 -14.39
N TRP A 69 -5.95 -3.39 -13.46
CA TRP A 69 -7.21 -2.67 -13.38
C TRP A 69 -6.94 -1.15 -13.27
N PRO A 70 -7.45 -0.30 -14.19
CA PRO A 70 -7.07 1.13 -14.22
C PRO A 70 -7.29 1.89 -12.91
N GLY A 71 -8.40 1.62 -12.23
CA GLY A 71 -8.72 2.16 -10.90
C GLY A 71 -7.77 1.78 -9.76
N LEU A 72 -6.91 0.76 -9.89
CA LEU A 72 -5.87 0.47 -8.88
C LEU A 72 -4.75 1.52 -8.92
N LEU A 73 -4.42 2.02 -10.12
CA LEU A 73 -3.36 3.01 -10.36
C LEU A 73 -3.92 4.41 -10.57
N GLU A 74 -5.21 4.61 -10.30
CA GLU A 74 -5.83 5.92 -10.33
C GLU A 74 -5.33 6.74 -9.14
N ASP A 75 -4.64 7.84 -9.46
CA ASP A 75 -4.16 8.76 -8.44
C ASP A 75 -5.28 9.74 -8.05
N HIS A 76 -5.36 10.04 -6.76
CA HIS A 76 -6.34 10.98 -6.22
C HIS A 76 -5.64 12.26 -5.71
N PRO A 77 -5.43 13.28 -6.57
CA PRO A 77 -4.67 14.49 -6.22
C PRO A 77 -5.37 15.39 -5.19
N ASP A 78 -6.65 15.13 -4.91
CA ASP A 78 -7.41 15.74 -3.82
C ASP A 78 -7.07 15.14 -2.44
N ARG A 79 -6.32 14.03 -2.40
CA ARG A 79 -5.82 13.41 -1.16
C ARG A 79 -4.44 13.97 -0.76
N PRO A 80 -4.17 14.15 0.54
CA PRO A 80 -2.87 14.63 1.03
C PRO A 80 -1.70 13.75 0.57
N ILE A 81 -0.51 14.36 0.42
CA ILE A 81 0.71 13.66 0.02
C ILE A 81 1.26 12.75 1.13
N GLU A 82 0.76 12.82 2.35
CA GLU A 82 1.13 11.87 3.40
C GLU A 82 0.41 10.53 3.22
N ARG A 83 -0.69 10.53 2.46
CA ARG A 83 -1.50 9.34 2.16
C ARG A 83 -1.11 8.71 0.84
N TRP A 84 0.15 8.28 0.76
CA TRP A 84 0.78 7.73 -0.44
C TRP A 84 0.00 6.58 -1.10
N TRP A 85 -0.79 5.83 -0.33
CA TRP A 85 -1.64 4.74 -0.84
C TRP A 85 -2.74 5.21 -1.80
N TRP A 86 -3.02 6.51 -1.90
CA TRP A 86 -3.89 7.11 -2.92
C TRP A 86 -3.17 7.54 -4.20
N HIS A 87 -1.86 7.31 -4.27
CA HIS A 87 -0.97 7.81 -5.32
C HIS A 87 -0.12 6.67 -5.92
N LEU A 88 -0.64 5.44 -5.92
CA LEU A 88 0.08 4.24 -6.39
C LEU A 88 0.50 4.35 -7.87
N GLY A 89 -0.31 5.00 -8.70
CA GLY A 89 0.04 5.27 -10.09
C GLY A 89 1.24 6.21 -10.22
N ALA A 90 1.30 7.25 -9.40
CA ALA A 90 2.43 8.17 -9.33
C ALA A 90 3.69 7.46 -8.81
N ILE A 91 3.57 6.58 -7.82
CA ILE A 91 4.68 5.76 -7.32
C ILE A 91 5.21 4.85 -8.43
N ARG A 92 4.34 4.08 -9.11
CA ARG A 92 4.73 3.19 -10.22
C ARG A 92 5.45 3.92 -11.34
N ARG A 93 5.05 5.16 -11.64
CA ARG A 93 5.66 5.98 -12.69
C ARG A 93 6.89 6.79 -12.22
N GLY A 94 7.33 6.62 -10.98
CA GLY A 94 8.46 7.36 -10.40
C GLY A 94 8.24 8.87 -10.29
N ARG A 95 6.98 9.33 -10.21
CA ARG A 95 6.62 10.75 -10.06
C ARG A 95 6.29 11.14 -8.61
N TYR A 96 6.14 10.15 -7.74
CA TYR A 96 5.88 10.39 -6.33
C TYR A 96 7.18 10.78 -5.58
N PRO A 97 7.17 11.80 -4.69
CA PRO A 97 8.35 12.19 -3.92
C PRO A 97 8.74 11.09 -2.92
N ILE A 98 9.74 10.26 -3.24
CA ILE A 98 10.14 9.10 -2.42
C ILE A 98 10.49 9.51 -0.99
N GLU A 99 11.11 10.68 -0.79
CA GLU A 99 11.48 11.23 0.50
C GLU A 99 10.29 11.48 1.45
N THR A 100 9.07 11.54 0.91
CA THR A 100 7.83 11.71 1.71
C THR A 100 7.26 10.38 2.19
N LEU A 101 7.75 9.25 1.66
CA LEU A 101 7.30 7.93 2.08
C LEU A 101 7.89 7.53 3.44
N PRO A 102 7.22 6.63 4.19
CA PRO A 102 7.82 5.99 5.35
C PRO A 102 9.16 5.32 5.01
N GLU A 103 10.13 5.36 5.94
CA GLU A 103 11.51 4.88 5.70
C GLU A 103 11.57 3.44 5.17
N HIS A 104 10.70 2.55 5.67
CA HIS A 104 10.63 1.16 5.25
C HIS A 104 10.26 1.02 3.76
N LEU A 105 9.36 1.87 3.26
CA LEU A 105 8.99 1.92 1.84
C LEU A 105 10.06 2.59 0.99
N GLN A 106 10.72 3.64 1.50
CA GLN A 106 11.86 4.23 0.77
C GLN A 106 12.93 3.19 0.48
N ARG A 107 13.24 2.34 1.46
CA ARG A 107 14.18 1.24 1.29
C ARG A 107 13.68 0.23 0.28
N ALA A 108 12.44 -0.24 0.40
CA ALA A 108 11.84 -1.21 -0.52
C ALA A 108 11.89 -0.73 -1.99
N ILE A 109 11.53 0.53 -2.25
CA ILE A 109 11.55 1.11 -3.61
C ILE A 109 12.98 1.21 -4.16
N ARG A 110 13.94 1.61 -3.32
CA ARG A 110 15.36 1.69 -3.73
C ARG A 110 15.94 0.31 -4.06
N GLU A 111 15.55 -0.72 -3.32
CA GLU A 111 15.96 -2.11 -3.56
C GLU A 111 15.33 -2.66 -4.85
N ALA A 112 14.06 -2.35 -5.12
CA ALA A 112 13.39 -2.76 -6.35
C ALA A 112 13.89 -2.05 -7.63
N SER A 113 14.56 -0.91 -7.49
CA SER A 113 15.06 -0.10 -8.61
C SER A 113 16.56 -0.29 -8.92
N ALA A 114 17.26 -1.16 -8.17
CA ALA A 114 18.70 -1.42 -8.27
C ALA A 114 19.00 -2.61 -9.20
#